data_AF-A0AAE0NED7-F1
#
_entry.id   AF-A0AAE0NED7-F1
#
_cell.length_a   1.000
_cell.length_b   1.000
_cell.length_c   1.000
_cell.angle_alpha   90.00
_cell.angle_beta   90.00
_cell.angle_gamma   90.00
#
_symmetry.space_group_name_H-M   'P 1'
#
loop_
_entity.id
_entity.type
_entity.pdbx_description
1 polymer ?
#
loop_
_entity_poly.entity_id
_entity_poly.type
_entity_poly.pdbx_seq_one_letter_code
_entity_poly.pdbx_strand_id
1 'polypeptide(L)'
;MSTSTATAKQEDGCFATTFEGKSLRPREFRTGYRGLHVPRLGMERLKNEAELLRYVRSHTDIPVPAVYSDFEDDGAYYLITEYVEGKATLKTLKSNKMGGPSGIVIPPYRIMRCTEPEEDDWRLQPSEHNDYVFCHNELSQPNVVVDPETLKINAILDWEYVGFFPARFESPFYTRLGPSSAIDGDVDDVAELVDFLKSKSKMAA
;
A
#
# COMPACT_ATOMS: atom_id res chain seq x y z
N MET A 1 4.40 -6.88 -6.78
CA MET A 1 5.31 -6.38 -7.84
C MET A 1 4.50 -5.58 -8.84
N SER A 2 4.46 -4.29 -8.62
CA SER A 2 4.19 -3.23 -9.59
C SER A 2 5.53 -2.79 -10.21
N THR A 3 5.49 -2.11 -11.35
CA THR A 3 6.61 -1.37 -11.91
C THR A 3 6.22 0.08 -12.02
N SER A 4 7.04 0.98 -11.50
CA SER A 4 6.77 2.42 -11.54
C SER A 4 7.90 3.19 -12.22
N THR A 5 7.57 4.28 -12.90
CA THR A 5 8.54 5.11 -13.61
C THR A 5 8.11 6.57 -13.54
N ALA A 6 9.03 7.46 -13.21
CA ALA A 6 8.79 8.89 -13.28
C ALA A 6 8.97 9.36 -14.74
N THR A 7 7.94 10.01 -15.28
CA THR A 7 7.94 10.56 -16.63
C THR A 7 7.79 12.08 -16.56
N ALA A 8 8.70 12.78 -17.22
CA ALA A 8 8.60 14.23 -17.43
C ALA A 8 8.34 14.47 -18.92
N LYS A 9 7.13 14.93 -19.26
CA LYS A 9 6.81 15.41 -20.60
C LYS A 9 6.61 16.92 -20.55
N GLN A 10 7.20 17.60 -21.53
CA GLN A 10 7.14 19.05 -21.66
C GLN A 10 6.21 19.39 -22.81
N GLU A 11 5.01 19.84 -22.49
CA GLU A 11 4.09 20.48 -23.45
C GLU A 11 3.68 21.85 -22.87
N ASP A 12 3.71 22.85 -23.76
CA ASP A 12 3.50 24.30 -23.57
C ASP A 12 2.93 24.78 -22.21
N GLY A 13 3.83 24.98 -21.25
CA GLY A 13 3.62 25.88 -20.10
C GLY A 13 3.20 25.24 -18.77
N CYS A 14 2.89 23.94 -18.72
CA CYS A 14 2.61 23.24 -17.47
C CYS A 14 3.67 22.19 -17.13
N PHE A 15 4.43 22.42 -16.06
CA PHE A 15 5.32 21.41 -15.47
C PHE A 15 4.51 20.48 -14.56
N ALA A 16 3.92 19.43 -15.12
CA ALA A 16 3.41 18.30 -14.34
C ALA A 16 4.41 17.14 -14.45
N THR A 17 5.23 16.95 -13.41
CA THR A 17 5.98 15.70 -13.27
C THR A 17 4.99 14.61 -12.85
N THR A 18 4.94 13.51 -13.59
CA THR A 18 4.01 12.40 -13.31
C THR A 18 4.75 11.17 -12.81
N PHE A 19 4.13 10.46 -11.88
CA PHE A 19 4.51 9.10 -11.51
C PHE A 19 3.55 8.13 -12.17
N GLU A 20 4.07 7.23 -13.00
CA GLU A 20 3.31 6.18 -13.66
C GLU A 20 3.59 4.86 -12.93
N GLY A 21 2.60 4.35 -12.20
CA GLY A 21 2.60 3.01 -11.59
C GLY A 21 1.81 2.02 -12.45
N LYS A 22 2.29 0.79 -12.58
CA LYS A 22 1.64 -0.24 -13.40
C LYS A 22 1.76 -1.64 -12.78
N SER A 23 0.69 -2.43 -12.81
CA SER A 23 0.77 -3.86 -12.47
C SER A 23 1.44 -4.64 -13.62
N LEU A 24 2.15 -5.72 -13.30
CA LEU A 24 2.65 -6.62 -14.36
C LEU A 24 1.48 -7.28 -15.09
N ARG A 25 1.56 -7.35 -16.43
CA ARG A 25 0.65 -8.17 -17.24
C ARG A 25 1.01 -9.66 -17.08
N PRO A 26 0.09 -10.62 -17.33
CA PRO A 26 0.40 -12.05 -17.27
C PRO A 26 1.60 -12.49 -18.10
N ARG A 27 1.80 -11.86 -19.27
CA ARG A 27 2.95 -12.06 -20.18
C ARG A 27 4.27 -11.41 -19.70
N GLU A 28 4.23 -10.61 -18.65
CA GLU A 28 5.38 -9.95 -18.02
C GLU A 28 5.82 -10.65 -16.72
N PHE A 29 5.08 -11.68 -16.29
CA PHE A 29 5.44 -12.53 -15.16
C PHE A 29 6.73 -13.30 -15.44
N ARG A 30 7.57 -13.49 -14.41
CA ARG A 30 8.90 -14.10 -14.56
C ARG A 30 8.95 -15.48 -13.90
N THR A 31 9.54 -16.45 -14.59
CA THR A 31 9.81 -17.77 -14.02
C THR A 31 11.09 -17.74 -13.21
N GLY A 32 11.00 -18.11 -11.92
CA GLY A 32 12.14 -18.30 -11.03
C GLY A 32 12.35 -19.78 -10.69
N TYR A 33 13.27 -20.05 -9.76
CA TYR A 33 13.62 -21.41 -9.32
C TYR A 33 12.47 -22.17 -8.63
N ARG A 34 11.40 -21.46 -8.21
CA ARG A 34 10.17 -22.03 -7.64
C ARG A 34 9.00 -22.10 -8.66
N GLY A 35 9.26 -21.88 -9.94
CA GLY A 35 8.23 -21.79 -10.98
C GLY A 35 7.85 -20.36 -11.34
N LEU A 36 6.69 -20.17 -11.97
CA LEU A 36 6.20 -18.86 -12.43
C LEU A 36 5.85 -17.97 -11.24
N HIS A 37 6.51 -16.81 -11.10
CA HIS A 37 6.13 -15.81 -10.10
C HIS A 37 4.95 -14.98 -10.61
N VAL A 38 3.77 -15.29 -10.08
CA VAL A 38 2.55 -14.49 -10.25
C VAL A 38 2.47 -13.46 -9.10
N PRO A 39 2.46 -12.15 -9.38
CA PRO A 39 2.27 -11.13 -8.35
C PRO A 39 0.85 -11.22 -7.76
N ARG A 40 0.76 -11.52 -6.45
CA ARG A 40 -0.52 -11.52 -5.72
C ARG A 40 -1.13 -10.11 -5.70
N LEU A 41 -2.46 -10.06 -5.86
CA LEU A 41 -3.27 -8.83 -5.79
C LEU A 41 -2.68 -7.66 -6.61
N GLY A 42 -2.15 -7.95 -7.79
CA GLY A 42 -1.34 -7.00 -8.56
C GLY A 42 -2.11 -5.75 -9.01
N MET A 43 -3.38 -5.90 -9.39
CA MET A 43 -4.24 -4.81 -9.85
C MET A 43 -4.98 -4.17 -8.67
N GLU A 44 -5.40 -4.99 -7.71
CA GLU A 44 -6.12 -4.62 -6.50
C GLU A 44 -5.30 -3.67 -5.62
N ARG A 45 -3.98 -3.91 -5.51
CA ARG A 45 -3.05 -3.03 -4.80
C ARG A 45 -2.96 -1.61 -5.39
N LEU A 46 -2.92 -1.48 -6.72
CA LEU A 46 -2.92 -0.16 -7.37
C LEU A 46 -4.30 0.51 -7.36
N LYS A 47 -5.39 -0.26 -7.47
CA LYS A 47 -6.76 0.23 -7.25
C LYS A 47 -6.94 0.78 -5.83
N ASN A 48 -6.39 0.07 -4.84
CA ASN A 48 -6.40 0.49 -3.44
C ASN A 48 -5.66 1.82 -3.24
N GLU A 49 -4.46 1.95 -3.82
CA GLU A 49 -3.70 3.21 -3.81
C GLU A 49 -4.48 4.35 -4.49
N ALA A 50 -5.07 4.14 -5.66
CA ALA A 50 -5.85 5.16 -6.37
C ALA A 50 -7.04 5.67 -5.55
N GLU A 51 -7.84 4.76 -4.99
CA GLU A 51 -8.96 5.11 -4.11
C GLU A 51 -8.51 5.73 -2.79
N LEU A 52 -7.34 5.35 -2.27
CA LEU A 52 -6.74 5.99 -1.10
C LEU A 52 -6.42 7.45 -1.34
N LEU A 53 -5.70 7.74 -2.42
CA LEU A 53 -5.24 9.08 -2.76
C LEU A 53 -6.45 10.02 -2.93
N ARG A 54 -7.52 9.52 -3.57
CA ARG A 54 -8.82 10.22 -3.65
C ARG A 54 -9.45 10.43 -2.28
N TYR A 55 -9.54 9.39 -1.45
CA TYR A 55 -10.16 9.45 -0.12
C TYR A 55 -9.44 10.43 0.81
N VAL A 56 -8.12 10.30 0.97
CA VAL A 56 -7.30 11.15 1.84
C VAL A 56 -7.37 12.61 1.40
N ARG A 57 -7.22 12.89 0.09
CA ARG A 57 -7.27 14.26 -0.47
C ARG A 57 -8.64 14.94 -0.33
N SER A 58 -9.71 14.16 -0.19
CA SER A 58 -11.09 14.69 -0.02
C SER A 58 -11.56 14.75 1.44
N HIS A 59 -10.91 14.03 2.37
CA HIS A 59 -11.33 13.91 3.77
C HIS A 59 -10.32 14.47 4.78
N THR A 60 -9.14 14.92 4.35
CA THR A 60 -8.08 15.43 5.23
C THR A 60 -7.26 16.54 4.57
N ASP A 61 -6.62 17.38 5.39
CA ASP A 61 -5.63 18.38 4.94
C ASP A 61 -4.24 17.77 4.67
N ILE A 62 -4.16 16.47 4.40
CA ILE A 62 -2.90 15.74 4.21
C ILE A 62 -2.55 15.73 2.72
N PRO A 63 -1.52 16.49 2.28
CA PRO A 63 -1.15 16.50 0.88
C PRO A 63 -0.59 15.15 0.44
N VAL A 64 -1.37 14.50 -0.42
CA VAL A 64 -1.06 13.27 -1.14
C VAL A 64 -1.18 13.52 -2.66
N PRO A 65 -0.47 12.74 -3.49
CA PRO A 65 -0.60 12.76 -4.95
C PRO A 65 -2.05 12.84 -5.44
N ALA A 66 -2.36 13.78 -6.32
CA ALA A 66 -3.58 13.70 -7.12
C ALA A 66 -3.52 12.45 -7.99
N VAL A 67 -4.63 11.71 -8.07
CA VAL A 67 -4.83 10.77 -9.17
C VAL A 67 -5.28 11.55 -10.39
N TYR A 68 -4.44 11.60 -11.42
CA TYR A 68 -4.80 12.22 -12.70
C TYR A 68 -5.62 11.26 -13.57
N SER A 69 -5.22 9.99 -13.60
CA SER A 69 -5.95 8.94 -14.31
C SER A 69 -5.55 7.55 -13.80
N ASP A 70 -6.49 6.62 -13.84
CA ASP A 70 -6.27 5.20 -13.62
C ASP A 70 -7.17 4.38 -14.55
N PHE A 71 -6.67 3.26 -15.07
CA PHE A 71 -7.38 2.44 -16.05
C PHE A 71 -6.81 1.03 -16.18
N GLU A 72 -7.59 0.14 -16.77
CA GLU A 72 -7.15 -1.19 -17.19
C GLU A 72 -6.79 -1.20 -18.68
N ASP A 73 -5.62 -1.72 -19.03
CA ASP A 73 -5.20 -1.99 -20.41
C ASP A 73 -4.40 -3.31 -20.50
N ASP A 74 -4.78 -4.15 -21.45
CA ASP A 74 -4.12 -5.44 -21.78
C ASP A 74 -3.73 -6.27 -20.54
N GLY A 75 -4.68 -6.44 -19.61
CA GLY A 75 -4.49 -7.24 -18.39
C GLY A 75 -3.53 -6.63 -17.36
N ALA A 76 -3.32 -5.31 -17.39
CA ALA A 76 -2.67 -4.56 -16.32
C ALA A 76 -3.49 -3.35 -15.88
N TYR A 77 -3.35 -2.98 -14.61
CA TYR A 77 -3.83 -1.72 -14.07
C TYR A 77 -2.73 -0.66 -14.18
N TYR A 78 -3.13 0.54 -14.59
CA TYR A 78 -2.29 1.74 -14.71
C TYR A 78 -2.80 2.79 -13.73
N LEU A 79 -1.86 3.46 -13.06
CA LEU A 79 -2.13 4.56 -12.13
C LEU A 79 -1.16 5.71 -12.46
N ILE A 80 -1.71 6.87 -12.80
CA ILE A 80 -0.98 8.09 -13.15
C ILE A 80 -1.28 9.14 -12.10
N THR A 81 -0.25 9.57 -11.37
CA THR A 81 -0.39 10.49 -10.24
C THR A 81 0.52 11.72 -10.35
N GLU A 82 0.12 12.77 -9.64
CA GLU A 82 0.93 13.96 -9.36
C GLU A 82 2.20 13.57 -8.61
N TYR A 83 3.36 13.96 -9.12
CA TYR A 83 4.58 13.94 -8.32
C TYR A 83 4.48 15.02 -7.23
N VAL A 84 4.42 14.61 -5.96
CA VAL A 84 4.21 15.52 -4.82
C VAL A 84 5.46 15.64 -3.95
N GLU A 85 5.78 16.89 -3.60
CA GLU A 85 6.80 17.29 -2.63
C GLU A 85 6.12 18.01 -1.45
N GLY A 86 5.98 17.34 -0.30
CA GLY A 86 5.15 17.77 0.85
C GLY A 86 3.79 17.04 0.85
N LYS A 87 3.29 16.32 1.88
CA LYS A 87 3.64 16.17 3.31
C LYS A 87 2.61 15.21 3.95
N ALA A 88 2.95 14.26 4.83
CA ALA A 88 1.89 13.42 5.43
C ALA A 88 2.03 12.95 6.89
N THR A 89 0.90 12.87 7.61
CA THR A 89 0.73 12.13 8.88
C THR A 89 -0.75 11.75 9.07
N LEU A 90 -1.08 10.45 8.99
CA LEU A 90 -2.46 9.96 8.82
C LEU A 90 -3.15 9.40 10.08
N LYS A 91 -2.54 9.52 11.25
CA LYS A 91 -2.92 8.78 12.48
C LYS A 91 -4.29 9.14 13.08
N THR A 92 -5.02 10.10 12.51
CA THR A 92 -6.34 10.55 12.97
C THR A 92 -7.51 9.77 12.37
N LEU A 93 -7.32 9.13 11.21
CA LEU A 93 -8.35 8.37 10.52
C LEU A 93 -8.61 7.02 11.22
N LYS A 94 -9.90 6.69 11.43
CA LYS A 94 -10.35 5.44 12.06
C LYS A 94 -11.54 4.81 11.34
N SER A 95 -11.68 3.49 11.51
CA SER A 95 -12.76 2.67 10.92
C SER A 95 -13.12 1.49 11.83
N ASN A 96 -14.32 0.95 11.67
CA ASN A 96 -14.72 -0.36 12.24
C ASN A 96 -14.66 -1.50 11.20
N LYS A 97 -14.23 -1.22 9.97
CA LYS A 97 -13.95 -2.22 8.92
C LYS A 97 -12.46 -2.21 8.61
N MET A 98 -11.89 -3.40 8.43
CA MET A 98 -10.50 -3.55 7.97
C MET A 98 -10.39 -3.40 6.45
N GLY A 99 -9.18 -3.10 5.98
CA GLY A 99 -8.87 -2.95 4.56
C GLY A 99 -8.88 -1.51 4.07
N GLY A 100 -8.74 -1.34 2.75
CA GLY A 100 -8.71 -0.03 2.11
C GLY A 100 -10.08 0.66 2.01
N PRO A 101 -10.15 1.89 1.46
CA PRO A 101 -11.41 2.62 1.28
C PRO A 101 -12.47 1.87 0.44
N SER A 102 -12.02 1.01 -0.49
CA SER A 102 -12.87 0.14 -1.30
C SER A 102 -13.45 -1.07 -0.53
N GLY A 103 -12.99 -1.31 0.70
CA GLY A 103 -13.31 -2.51 1.49
C GLY A 103 -12.52 -3.75 1.11
N ILE A 104 -11.62 -3.69 0.13
CA ILE A 104 -10.68 -4.77 -0.18
C ILE A 104 -9.63 -4.82 0.94
N VAL A 105 -9.39 -6.01 1.50
CA VAL A 105 -8.36 -6.24 2.51
C VAL A 105 -7.09 -6.72 1.82
N ILE A 106 -6.05 -5.90 1.87
CA ILE A 106 -4.71 -6.22 1.35
C ILE A 106 -3.76 -6.29 2.55
N PRO A 107 -3.37 -7.50 3.01
CA PRO A 107 -2.42 -7.61 4.12
C PRO A 107 -1.03 -7.06 3.75
N PRO A 108 -0.26 -6.54 4.71
CA PRO A 108 1.16 -6.18 4.51
C PRO A 108 1.95 -7.26 3.76
N TYR A 109 2.93 -6.88 2.94
CA TYR A 109 3.77 -7.83 2.20
C TYR A 109 4.39 -8.94 3.07
N ARG A 110 4.80 -8.60 4.30
CA ARG A 110 5.35 -9.56 5.28
C ARG A 110 4.36 -10.67 5.68
N ILE A 111 3.06 -10.44 5.58
CA ILE A 111 2.00 -11.45 5.74
C ILE A 111 1.78 -12.22 4.42
N MET A 112 1.70 -11.50 3.29
CA MET A 112 1.46 -12.11 1.96
C MET A 112 2.59 -13.03 1.48
N ARG A 113 3.79 -12.97 2.08
CA ARG A 113 4.89 -13.91 1.83
C ARG A 113 4.86 -15.20 2.68
N CYS A 114 3.94 -15.28 3.64
CA CYS A 114 3.82 -16.38 4.62
C CYS A 114 2.41 -17.01 4.66
N THR A 115 1.53 -16.62 3.73
CA THR A 115 0.18 -17.16 3.50
C THR A 115 0.13 -17.75 2.10
N GLU A 116 -0.84 -18.61 1.80
CA GLU A 116 -1.02 -19.15 0.44
C GLU A 116 -1.92 -18.24 -0.41
N PRO A 117 -1.80 -18.23 -1.76
CA PRO A 117 -2.60 -17.37 -2.65
C PRO A 117 -4.12 -17.56 -2.51
N GLU A 118 -4.56 -18.77 -2.19
CA GLU A 118 -5.98 -19.11 -1.94
C GLU A 118 -6.57 -18.36 -0.73
N GLU A 119 -5.72 -17.81 0.15
CA GLU A 119 -6.14 -17.03 1.32
C GLU A 119 -6.39 -15.54 1.02
N ASP A 120 -6.16 -15.05 -0.20
CA ASP A 120 -6.27 -13.61 -0.53
C ASP A 120 -7.71 -13.02 -0.49
N ASP A 121 -8.77 -13.83 -0.48
CA ASP A 121 -10.17 -13.39 -0.33
C ASP A 121 -10.57 -13.19 1.16
N TRP A 122 -9.92 -12.23 1.81
CA TRP A 122 -10.08 -11.94 3.24
C TRP A 122 -11.43 -11.30 3.60
N ARG A 123 -12.45 -12.13 3.88
CA ARG A 123 -13.81 -11.69 4.26
C ARG A 123 -13.95 -11.46 5.77
N LEU A 124 -13.27 -10.42 6.25
CA LEU A 124 -13.20 -10.07 7.67
C LEU A 124 -14.51 -9.46 8.21
N GLN A 125 -14.85 -9.78 9.46
CA GLN A 125 -15.98 -9.15 10.15
C GLN A 125 -15.61 -7.77 10.70
N PRO A 126 -16.52 -6.77 10.63
CA PRO A 126 -16.34 -5.49 11.30
C PRO A 126 -16.17 -5.65 12.81
N SER A 127 -15.47 -4.71 13.44
CA SER A 127 -15.46 -4.54 14.90
C SER A 127 -16.70 -3.80 15.40
N GLU A 128 -17.01 -3.95 16.69
CA GLU A 128 -18.12 -3.24 17.34
C GLU A 128 -17.83 -1.72 17.48
N HIS A 129 -16.55 -1.34 17.49
CA HIS A 129 -16.08 0.04 17.63
C HIS A 129 -15.11 0.41 16.51
N ASN A 130 -14.76 1.69 16.41
CA ASN A 130 -13.77 2.20 15.46
C ASN A 130 -12.33 1.92 15.95
N ASP A 131 -12.01 0.64 16.08
CA ASP A 131 -10.76 0.12 16.66
C ASP A 131 -9.58 0.11 15.67
N TYR A 132 -9.87 0.22 14.38
CA TYR A 132 -8.86 0.22 13.32
C TYR A 132 -8.41 1.64 13.01
N VAL A 133 -7.09 1.81 12.95
CA VAL A 133 -6.43 3.07 12.58
C VAL A 133 -5.89 2.93 11.16
N PHE A 134 -5.59 4.06 10.53
CA PHE A 134 -4.99 4.09 9.21
C PHE A 134 -3.51 3.69 9.26
N CYS A 135 -3.19 2.57 8.61
CA CYS A 135 -1.86 1.99 8.51
C CYS A 135 -1.40 2.04 7.04
N HIS A 136 -0.15 2.44 6.82
CA HIS A 136 0.57 2.34 5.57
C HIS A 136 1.06 0.91 5.29
N ASN A 137 1.35 0.14 6.34
CA ASN A 137 1.82 -1.26 6.31
C ASN A 137 3.20 -1.52 5.64
N GLU A 138 3.76 -0.55 4.91
CA GLU A 138 5.04 -0.60 4.18
C GLU A 138 5.90 0.67 4.38
N LEU A 139 5.79 1.28 5.56
CA LEU A 139 6.53 2.50 5.91
C LEU A 139 7.98 2.19 6.31
N SER A 140 8.84 2.03 5.29
CA SER A 140 10.29 1.92 5.41
C SER A 140 10.99 3.24 5.03
N GLN A 141 12.28 3.40 5.38
CA GLN A 141 13.03 4.64 5.10
C GLN A 141 13.04 5.07 3.61
N PRO A 142 13.19 4.16 2.62
CA PRO A 142 13.10 4.52 1.19
C PRO A 142 11.75 5.14 0.79
N ASN A 143 10.68 4.81 1.52
CA ASN A 143 9.32 5.29 1.27
C ASN A 143 9.03 6.62 1.99
N VAL A 144 10.01 7.23 2.66
CA VAL A 144 9.90 8.55 3.32
C VAL A 144 10.89 9.52 2.69
N VAL A 145 10.39 10.43 1.84
CA VAL A 145 11.19 11.52 1.30
C VAL A 145 11.32 12.62 2.35
N VAL A 146 12.53 13.06 2.63
CA VAL A 146 12.82 14.17 3.54
C VAL A 146 13.56 15.30 2.82
N ASP A 147 13.29 16.53 3.25
CA ASP A 147 14.11 17.70 2.94
C ASP A 147 15.51 17.51 3.60
N PRO A 148 16.62 17.51 2.83
CA PRO A 148 17.95 17.26 3.37
C PRO A 148 18.52 18.43 4.20
N GLU A 149 17.98 19.64 4.05
CA GLU A 149 18.40 20.84 4.80
C GLU A 149 17.56 21.03 6.06
N THR A 150 16.24 20.84 5.97
CA THR A 150 15.31 21.10 7.08
C THR A 150 14.85 19.85 7.83
N LEU A 151 15.21 18.65 7.36
CA LEU A 151 14.83 17.34 7.90
C LEU A 151 13.31 17.12 8.03
N LYS A 152 12.51 17.92 7.34
CA LYS A 152 11.05 17.76 7.28
C LYS A 152 10.71 16.59 6.37
N ILE A 153 9.71 15.81 6.76
CA ILE A 153 9.11 14.81 5.87
C ILE A 153 8.38 15.54 4.75
N ASN A 154 8.87 15.36 3.52
CA ASN A 154 8.27 15.88 2.31
C ASN A 154 7.24 14.87 1.78
N ALA A 155 7.56 13.61 1.55
CA ALA A 155 6.58 12.66 1.04
C ALA A 155 6.61 11.34 1.79
N ILE A 156 5.47 10.65 1.74
CA ILE A 156 5.37 9.23 2.03
C ILE A 156 4.86 8.57 0.73
N LEU A 157 5.55 7.52 0.30
CA LEU A 157 5.39 6.87 -1.01
C LEU A 157 4.99 5.40 -0.84
N ASP A 158 4.52 4.77 -1.93
CA ASP A 158 4.24 3.33 -2.01
C ASP A 158 3.08 2.87 -1.10
N TRP A 159 1.90 3.43 -1.36
CA TRP A 159 0.69 3.21 -0.55
C TRP A 159 -0.02 1.89 -0.87
N GLU A 160 0.59 0.97 -1.63
CA GLU A 160 -0.11 -0.16 -2.25
C GLU A 160 -0.71 -1.17 -1.23
N TYR A 161 -0.21 -1.15 0.01
CA TYR A 161 -0.64 -1.97 1.15
C TYR A 161 -1.46 -1.24 2.23
N VAL A 162 -1.81 0.01 1.98
CA VAL A 162 -2.52 0.87 2.94
C VAL A 162 -3.91 0.31 3.32
N GLY A 163 -4.36 0.62 4.54
CA GLY A 163 -5.76 0.48 4.91
C GLY A 163 -6.01 0.70 6.39
N PHE A 164 -7.23 0.41 6.82
CA PHE A 164 -7.59 0.37 8.23
C PHE A 164 -7.22 -0.98 8.85
N PHE A 165 -6.34 -0.95 9.86
CA PHE A 165 -5.87 -2.14 10.58
C PHE A 165 -5.74 -1.83 12.09
N PRO A 166 -5.65 -2.84 12.96
CA PRO A 166 -5.19 -2.62 14.34
C PRO A 166 -3.80 -1.97 14.33
N ALA A 167 -3.55 -1.01 15.23
CA ALA A 167 -2.31 -0.21 15.22
C ALA A 167 -1.00 -1.02 15.21
N ARG A 168 -1.00 -2.27 15.70
CA ARG A 168 0.15 -3.19 15.68
C ARG A 168 0.54 -3.72 14.28
N PHE A 169 -0.28 -3.49 13.25
CA PHE A 169 0.10 -3.79 11.87
C PHE A 169 1.14 -2.77 11.33
N GLU A 170 1.17 -1.55 11.88
CA GLU A 170 2.15 -0.51 11.55
C GLU A 170 3.43 -0.65 12.39
N SER A 171 4.22 -1.67 12.07
CA SER A 171 5.52 -1.90 12.71
C SER A 171 6.50 -0.81 12.27
N PRO A 172 7.31 -0.23 13.17
CA PRO A 172 8.05 1.02 12.91
C PRO A 172 9.35 0.79 12.12
N PHE A 173 9.28 0.12 10.96
CA PHE A 173 10.43 -0.25 10.15
C PHE A 173 11.23 0.96 9.65
N TYR A 174 10.59 2.12 9.48
CA TYR A 174 11.25 3.42 9.23
C TYR A 174 12.32 3.83 10.26
N THR A 175 12.34 3.21 11.45
CA THR A 175 13.38 3.47 12.47
C THR A 175 14.73 2.83 12.15
N ARG A 176 14.80 1.93 11.16
CA ARG A 176 16.04 1.28 10.70
C ARG A 176 16.13 1.22 9.17
N LEU A 177 17.33 0.92 8.68
CA LEU A 177 17.54 0.55 7.28
C LEU A 177 16.97 -0.85 6.99
N GLY A 178 16.69 -1.11 5.71
CA GLY A 178 16.20 -2.42 5.23
C GLY A 178 14.68 -2.46 4.95
N PRO A 179 14.12 -3.66 4.72
CA PRO A 179 12.74 -3.84 4.25
C PRO A 179 11.70 -3.65 5.37
N SER A 180 10.44 -3.50 4.94
CA SER A 180 9.21 -3.50 5.75
C SER A 180 8.83 -4.88 6.33
N SER A 181 9.82 -5.65 6.77
CA SER A 181 9.67 -6.97 7.39
C SER A 181 10.79 -7.19 8.40
N ALA A 182 10.53 -7.99 9.45
CA ALA A 182 11.53 -8.34 10.46
C ALA A 182 12.86 -8.83 9.83
N ILE A 183 13.97 -8.36 10.40
CA ILE A 183 15.34 -8.82 10.12
C ILE A 183 15.99 -9.29 11.43
N ASP A 184 17.22 -9.82 11.36
CA ASP A 184 17.94 -10.35 12.53
C ASP A 184 17.99 -9.35 13.70
N GLY A 185 17.29 -9.69 14.79
CA GLY A 185 17.16 -8.86 16.01
C GLY A 185 15.79 -8.20 16.20
N ASP A 186 14.94 -8.13 15.17
CA ASP A 186 13.55 -7.69 15.30
C ASP A 186 12.65 -8.78 15.92
N VAL A 187 11.48 -8.38 16.42
CA VAL A 187 10.37 -9.29 16.69
C VAL A 187 9.68 -9.62 15.36
N ASP A 188 9.60 -10.90 15.00
CA ASP A 188 8.77 -11.36 13.88
C ASP A 188 7.31 -11.46 14.33
N ASP A 189 6.49 -10.50 13.89
CA ASP A 189 5.07 -10.39 14.23
C ASP A 189 4.16 -11.24 13.32
N VAL A 190 4.69 -11.82 12.24
CA VAL A 190 3.88 -12.32 11.12
C VAL A 190 2.90 -13.41 11.55
N ALA A 191 3.31 -14.35 12.41
CA ALA A 191 2.44 -15.41 12.90
C ALA A 191 1.23 -14.87 13.69
N GLU A 192 1.45 -13.92 14.61
CA GLU A 192 0.37 -13.30 15.40
C GLU A 192 -0.61 -12.53 14.50
N LEU A 193 -0.09 -11.80 13.50
CA LEU A 193 -0.92 -11.02 12.59
C LEU A 193 -1.73 -11.93 11.65
N VAL A 194 -1.16 -13.05 11.18
CA VAL A 194 -1.87 -14.09 10.41
C VAL A 194 -3.00 -14.71 11.25
N ASP A 195 -2.70 -15.15 12.48
CA ASP A 195 -3.70 -15.72 13.37
C ASP A 195 -4.83 -14.73 13.69
N PHE A 196 -4.50 -13.44 13.86
CA PHE A 196 -5.51 -12.40 14.02
C PHE A 196 -6.42 -12.26 12.78
N LEU A 197 -5.87 -12.20 11.56
CA LEU A 197 -6.69 -12.13 10.34
C LEU A 197 -7.59 -13.37 10.19
N LYS A 198 -7.07 -14.56 10.48
CA LYS A 198 -7.83 -15.81 10.48
C LYS A 198 -8.93 -15.80 11.55
N SER A 199 -8.68 -15.25 12.74
CA SER A 199 -9.69 -15.09 13.79
C SER A 199 -10.84 -14.11 13.45
N LYS A 200 -10.63 -13.23 12.47
CA LYS A 200 -11.62 -12.23 12.01
C LYS A 200 -12.32 -12.63 10.72
N SER A 201 -11.79 -13.59 9.98
CA SER A 201 -12.48 -14.21 8.85
C SER A 201 -13.72 -14.97 9.36
N LYS A 202 -14.83 -14.89 8.62
CA LYS A 202 -15.94 -15.82 8.85
C LYS A 202 -15.42 -17.24 8.61
N MET A 203 -15.60 -18.15 9.58
CA MET A 203 -15.62 -19.56 9.24
C MET A 203 -16.71 -19.76 8.18
N ALA A 204 -16.36 -20.38 7.06
CA ALA A 204 -17.35 -20.88 6.14
C ALA A 204 -18.20 -21.92 6.88
N ALA A 205 -19.51 -21.70 6.88
CA ALA A 205 -20.51 -22.63 7.41
C ALA A 205 -20.96 -23.60 6.31
#